data_AF-A0A409WB56-F1
#
_entry.id   AF-A0A409WB56-F1
#
_cell.length_a   1.000
_cell.length_b   1.000
_cell.length_c   1.000
_cell.angle_alpha   90.00
_cell.angle_beta   90.00
_cell.angle_gamma   90.00
#
_symmetry.space_group_name_H-M   'P 1'
#
loop_
_entity.id
_entity.type
_entity.pdbx_description
1 polymer ?
#
loop_
_entity_poly.entity_id
_entity_poly.type
_entity_poly.pdbx_seq_one_letter_code
_entity_poly.pdbx_strand_id
1 'polypeptide(L)'
;MPIVDRNPPREASFLGSSSSLTGDVPKLAFTVPTNDETDQFVIYAFGTSKPTSSAVDAILFEHQDNGVLRLDLSNTSGSPSGGAHIPYTPYQKIVIAHAVFAAVGFLIFLPLGALYARYLRTFIPTTWFQGHWIIQFLLAGVSIVIGVALGIRSVEEVGGRHLDDNHKGTTLEECEGVRTSNTALWSAEALLEQAEDALVNAHLSFLLAGSRIISTATQSSYQCAPSTFNSAGIDGERASLLMRKAVQAAALAKRTYLEDPRCKDNVIFVALSVGPFGATLSPTQEFSGFYPPPYGPKKFTQEGVNVHSFDEETDEALAIKALADFHFDRLRIFSSDDDVWDIIDCIAMETVPLVREVIAIREAFCRLHQYLKTKNKPFKPWWISFVFPDGIPVERNSRILDYVNGALAAIPSVSGQELHLPVPSAIGINCVDVDAIEAALLELQQAVYNLTMATGSRPTQIPWLVIYPNGSHFDVPTREWSQRDDKSWAQQLTDIVTRLRHNSETPCMFPGIVIGGCCKAGPGKISQLSRALGDQHTISDMVKVEEYHKTV
;
A
#
# COMPACT_ATOMS: atom_id res chain seq x y z
N MET A 1 -20.60 9.73 3.81
CA MET A 1 -21.58 8.91 4.56
C MET A 1 -22.91 9.65 4.59
N PRO A 2 -24.06 8.97 4.42
CA PRO A 2 -25.36 9.60 4.64
C PRO A 2 -25.45 10.10 6.09
N ILE A 3 -25.96 11.31 6.28
CA ILE A 3 -26.14 11.94 7.60
C ILE A 3 -27.60 11.73 8.01
N VAL A 4 -27.83 11.32 9.26
CA VAL A 4 -29.18 11.13 9.79
C VAL A 4 -29.91 12.47 9.83
N ASP A 5 -31.02 12.57 9.11
CA ASP A 5 -31.95 13.69 9.24
C ASP A 5 -32.80 13.47 10.50
N ARG A 6 -32.63 14.34 11.51
CA ARG A 6 -33.33 14.24 12.79
C ARG A 6 -34.78 14.72 12.72
N ASN A 7 -35.19 15.36 11.63
CA ASN A 7 -36.55 15.86 11.46
C ASN A 7 -36.98 15.77 9.99
N PRO A 8 -37.10 14.55 9.44
CA PRO A 8 -37.41 14.38 8.03
C PRO A 8 -38.84 14.88 7.74
N PRO A 9 -39.07 15.51 6.57
CA PRO A 9 -40.41 15.99 6.20
C PRO A 9 -41.43 14.86 6.03
N ARG A 10 -40.97 13.62 5.88
CA ARG A 10 -41.79 12.40 5.83
C ARG A 10 -41.09 11.28 6.58
N GLU A 11 -41.80 10.63 7.49
CA GLU A 11 -41.29 9.50 8.26
C GLU A 11 -41.96 8.20 7.81
N ALA A 12 -41.17 7.16 7.56
CA ALA A 12 -41.66 5.85 7.17
C ALA A 12 -42.00 5.02 8.42
N SER A 13 -43.17 4.38 8.44
CA SER A 13 -43.62 3.53 9.56
C SER A 13 -43.54 2.05 9.17
N PHE A 14 -43.01 1.22 10.07
CA PHE A 14 -42.92 -0.22 9.85
C PHE A 14 -44.30 -0.90 9.82
N LEU A 15 -44.56 -1.72 8.80
CA LEU A 15 -45.82 -2.46 8.62
C LEU A 15 -45.62 -3.95 8.93
N GLY A 16 -45.76 -4.30 10.21
CA GLY A 16 -45.51 -5.66 10.69
C GLY A 16 -46.40 -6.73 10.06
N SER A 17 -47.66 -6.42 9.74
CA SER A 17 -48.60 -7.39 9.13
C SER A 17 -48.24 -7.83 7.71
N SER A 18 -47.43 -7.03 7.01
CA SER A 18 -46.93 -7.31 5.65
C SER A 18 -45.44 -7.68 5.63
N SER A 19 -44.83 -7.80 6.81
CA SER A 19 -43.42 -8.15 6.98
C SER A 19 -43.30 -9.59 7.49
N SER A 20 -42.36 -10.36 6.95
CA SER A 20 -42.09 -11.73 7.38
C SER A 20 -40.59 -12.00 7.28
N LEU A 21 -39.98 -12.41 8.38
CA LEU A 21 -38.55 -12.76 8.46
C LEU A 21 -38.29 -14.27 8.45
N THR A 22 -39.34 -15.08 8.36
CA THR A 22 -39.29 -16.53 8.61
C THR A 22 -39.46 -17.39 7.35
N GLY A 23 -39.48 -16.79 6.16
CA GLY A 23 -39.54 -17.49 4.87
C GLY A 23 -38.21 -17.46 4.11
N ASP A 24 -38.12 -18.23 3.01
CA ASP A 24 -36.92 -18.31 2.15
C ASP A 24 -36.47 -16.96 1.58
N VAL A 25 -37.39 -15.99 1.51
CA VAL A 25 -37.10 -14.59 1.17
C VAL A 25 -37.70 -13.71 2.27
N PRO A 26 -36.88 -13.15 3.17
CA PRO A 26 -37.32 -12.17 4.14
C PRO A 26 -37.94 -10.95 3.45
N LYS A 27 -39.06 -10.46 3.99
CA LYS A 27 -39.79 -9.28 3.49
C LYS A 27 -40.00 -8.31 4.63
N LEU A 28 -39.63 -7.05 4.39
CA LEU A 28 -39.91 -5.94 5.29
C LEU A 28 -40.76 -4.92 4.53
N ALA A 29 -41.88 -4.54 5.11
CA ALA A 29 -42.82 -3.60 4.54
C ALA A 29 -42.89 -2.34 5.41
N PHE A 30 -42.97 -1.18 4.75
CA PHE A 30 -43.07 0.12 5.38
C PHE A 30 -44.17 0.95 4.70
N THR A 31 -44.83 1.83 5.45
CA THR A 31 -45.73 2.85 4.91
C THR A 31 -45.01 4.19 4.90
N VAL A 32 -45.10 4.94 3.81
CA VAL A 32 -44.53 6.29 3.68
C VAL A 32 -45.66 7.26 3.35
N PRO A 33 -45.75 8.42 4.03
CA PRO A 33 -46.70 9.47 3.65
C PRO A 33 -46.54 9.86 2.17
N THR A 34 -47.67 9.92 1.45
CA THR A 34 -47.69 10.32 0.04
C THR A 34 -47.28 11.77 -0.11
N ASN A 35 -46.56 12.08 -1.18
CA ASN A 35 -46.40 13.43 -1.71
C ASN A 35 -46.85 13.45 -3.18
N ASP A 36 -46.87 14.62 -3.81
CA ASP A 36 -47.27 14.77 -5.22
C ASP A 36 -46.20 14.24 -6.21
N GLU A 37 -45.13 13.61 -5.72
CA GLU A 37 -44.05 13.07 -6.55
C GLU A 37 -44.36 11.63 -6.96
N THR A 38 -44.39 11.39 -8.28
CA THR A 38 -44.56 10.06 -8.87
C THR A 38 -43.26 9.27 -8.97
N ASP A 39 -42.12 9.92 -8.73
CA ASP A 39 -40.79 9.31 -8.73
C ASP A 39 -40.11 9.55 -7.40
N GLN A 40 -39.79 8.47 -6.68
CA GLN A 40 -39.14 8.57 -5.37
C GLN A 40 -37.87 7.73 -5.33
N PHE A 41 -36.80 8.27 -4.76
CA PHE A 41 -35.58 7.51 -4.52
C PHE A 41 -35.54 7.01 -3.08
N VAL A 42 -35.18 5.75 -2.90
CA VAL A 42 -34.98 5.14 -1.59
C VAL A 42 -33.56 4.65 -1.51
N ILE A 43 -32.86 5.06 -0.47
CA ILE A 43 -31.54 4.53 -0.11
C ILE A 43 -31.78 3.42 0.90
N TYR A 44 -31.21 2.24 0.69
CA TYR A 44 -31.35 1.11 1.60
C TYR A 44 -29.98 0.53 1.96
N ALA A 45 -29.91 -0.03 3.16
CA ALA A 45 -28.83 -0.88 3.61
C ALA A 45 -29.42 -1.98 4.51
N PHE A 46 -28.91 -3.20 4.40
CA PHE A 46 -29.36 -4.36 5.15
C PHE A 46 -28.16 -5.16 5.65
N GLY A 47 -28.26 -5.70 6.87
CA GLY A 47 -27.27 -6.59 7.46
C GLY A 47 -27.92 -7.56 8.45
N THR A 48 -27.27 -8.69 8.70
CA THR A 48 -27.73 -9.72 9.65
C THR A 48 -27.31 -9.45 11.09
N SER A 49 -26.28 -8.61 11.27
CA SER A 49 -25.75 -8.22 12.57
C SER A 49 -26.66 -7.17 13.22
N LYS A 50 -27.29 -7.52 14.35
CA LYS A 50 -28.21 -6.63 15.07
C LYS A 50 -27.47 -5.36 15.55
N PRO A 51 -27.97 -4.14 15.27
CA PRO A 51 -27.37 -2.92 15.79
C PRO A 51 -27.33 -2.87 17.33
N THR A 52 -26.40 -2.09 17.89
CA THR A 52 -26.20 -1.96 19.34
C THR A 52 -27.39 -1.31 20.07
N SER A 53 -28.26 -0.60 19.35
CA SER A 53 -29.50 -0.03 19.89
C SER A 53 -30.58 0.11 18.81
N SER A 54 -31.79 0.46 19.21
CA SER A 54 -32.89 0.82 18.30
C SER A 54 -32.96 2.33 18.00
N ALA A 55 -31.90 3.09 18.30
CA ALA A 55 -31.83 4.51 17.99
C ALA A 55 -31.77 4.75 16.48
N VAL A 56 -32.32 5.87 16.00
CA VAL A 56 -32.36 6.23 14.56
C VAL A 56 -30.97 6.46 13.95
N ASP A 57 -29.97 6.72 14.79
CA ASP A 57 -28.56 6.89 14.44
C ASP A 57 -27.68 5.70 14.84
N ALA A 58 -28.29 4.54 15.16
CA ALA A 58 -27.54 3.33 15.45
C ALA A 58 -26.72 2.89 14.24
N ILE A 59 -25.43 2.64 14.47
CA ILE A 59 -24.50 2.20 13.43
C ILE A 59 -24.82 0.77 13.03
N LEU A 60 -25.02 0.55 11.73
CA LEU A 60 -25.04 -0.76 11.13
C LEU A 60 -23.58 -1.17 10.87
N PHE A 61 -23.07 -2.14 11.63
CA PHE A 61 -21.64 -2.53 11.61
C PHE A 61 -21.22 -3.29 10.34
N GLU A 62 -22.20 -3.77 9.58
CA GLU A 62 -21.99 -4.61 8.40
C GLU A 62 -23.19 -4.44 7.44
N HIS A 63 -22.91 -4.14 6.18
CA HIS A 63 -23.91 -4.18 5.11
C HIS A 63 -23.72 -5.48 4.32
N GLN A 64 -24.72 -6.36 4.35
CA GLN A 64 -24.78 -7.50 3.45
C GLN A 64 -25.23 -7.05 2.05
N ASP A 65 -26.08 -6.03 1.97
CA ASP A 65 -26.44 -5.35 0.73
C ASP A 65 -26.81 -3.88 1.01
N ASN A 66 -26.58 -2.99 0.04
CA ASN A 66 -26.94 -1.58 0.12
C ASN A 66 -27.03 -0.94 -1.27
N GLY A 67 -27.83 0.11 -1.42
CA GLY A 67 -27.94 0.81 -2.69
C GLY A 67 -29.01 1.89 -2.70
N VAL A 68 -29.28 2.37 -3.91
CA VAL A 68 -30.34 3.35 -4.18
C VAL A 68 -31.31 2.73 -5.20
N LEU A 69 -32.60 2.70 -4.87
CA LEU A 69 -33.67 2.25 -5.75
C LEU A 69 -34.58 3.43 -6.10
N ARG A 70 -35.13 3.42 -7.32
CA ARG A 70 -36.16 4.37 -7.76
C ARG A 70 -37.52 3.67 -7.75
N LEU A 71 -38.48 4.25 -7.05
CA LEU A 71 -39.88 3.88 -7.03
C LEU A 71 -40.63 4.77 -8.03
N ASP A 72 -41.14 4.16 -9.08
CA ASP A 72 -42.10 4.78 -9.99
C ASP A 72 -43.52 4.46 -9.49
N LEU A 73 -44.18 5.47 -8.94
CA LEU A 73 -45.52 5.41 -8.35
C LEU A 73 -46.62 5.77 -9.36
N SER A 74 -46.29 5.93 -10.65
CA SER A 74 -47.28 6.21 -11.70
C SER A 74 -48.17 5.00 -12.04
N ASN A 75 -47.74 3.78 -11.70
CA ASN A 75 -48.46 2.55 -11.96
C ASN A 75 -49.33 2.12 -10.76
N THR A 76 -50.62 2.39 -10.84
CA THR A 76 -51.62 2.00 -9.83
C THR A 76 -52.09 0.54 -9.94
N SER A 77 -51.53 -0.28 -10.83
CA SER A 77 -51.96 -1.67 -11.02
C SER A 77 -50.89 -2.53 -11.73
N GLY A 78 -50.16 -3.37 -11.00
CA GLY A 78 -49.35 -4.46 -11.60
C GLY A 78 -48.09 -4.81 -10.81
N SER A 79 -47.80 -6.11 -10.68
CA SER A 79 -46.54 -6.62 -10.11
C SER A 79 -45.32 -5.96 -10.78
N PRO A 80 -44.26 -5.62 -10.02
CA PRO A 80 -43.07 -5.02 -10.58
C PRO A 80 -42.36 -6.05 -11.47
N SER A 81 -42.41 -5.84 -12.79
CA SER A 81 -41.51 -6.50 -13.72
C SER A 81 -40.18 -5.77 -13.65
N GLY A 82 -39.24 -6.34 -12.89
CA GLY A 82 -37.86 -5.88 -12.81
C GLY A 82 -37.16 -6.05 -14.15
N GLY A 83 -37.21 -5.01 -14.97
CA GLY A 83 -36.46 -4.87 -16.22
C GLY A 83 -36.09 -3.41 -16.40
N ALA A 84 -35.00 -2.98 -15.75
CA ALA A 84 -34.49 -1.63 -15.89
C ALA A 84 -33.92 -1.43 -17.30
N HIS A 85 -34.67 -0.80 -18.20
CA HIS A 85 -34.13 -0.30 -19.47
C HIS A 85 -33.62 1.12 -19.24
N ILE A 86 -32.39 1.24 -18.73
CA ILE A 86 -31.71 2.53 -18.57
C ILE A 86 -31.19 2.96 -19.95
N PRO A 87 -31.64 4.08 -20.54
CA PRO A 87 -31.08 4.56 -21.80
C PRO A 87 -29.62 5.01 -21.61
N TYR A 88 -28.71 4.51 -22.45
CA TYR A 88 -27.28 4.84 -22.39
C TYR A 88 -27.02 6.35 -22.53
N THR A 89 -26.09 6.87 -21.73
CA THR A 89 -25.59 8.24 -21.89
C THR A 89 -24.85 8.42 -23.23
N PRO A 90 -24.72 9.65 -23.76
CA PRO A 90 -23.96 9.91 -24.98
C PRO A 90 -22.53 9.34 -24.95
N TYR A 91 -21.86 9.47 -23.80
CA TYR A 91 -20.53 8.88 -23.54
C TYR A 91 -20.55 7.35 -23.63
N GLN A 92 -21.51 6.68 -22.95
CA GLN A 92 -21.63 5.23 -22.99
C GLN A 92 -21.90 4.72 -24.42
N LYS A 93 -22.65 5.47 -25.24
CA LYS A 93 -22.84 5.13 -26.66
C LYS A 93 -21.54 5.18 -27.46
N ILE A 94 -20.64 6.11 -27.17
CA ILE A 94 -19.32 6.21 -27.82
C ILE A 94 -18.43 5.03 -27.40
N VAL A 95 -18.41 4.68 -26.11
CA VAL A 95 -17.65 3.52 -25.60
C VAL A 95 -18.17 2.21 -26.19
N ILE A 96 -19.49 2.04 -26.26
CA ILE A 96 -20.11 0.86 -26.91
C ILE A 96 -19.75 0.83 -28.40
N ALA A 97 -19.82 1.97 -29.10
CA ALA A 97 -19.43 2.04 -30.51
C ALA A 97 -17.94 1.69 -30.72
N HIS A 98 -17.04 2.21 -29.87
CA HIS A 98 -15.62 1.82 -29.85
C HIS A 98 -15.46 0.30 -29.74
N ALA A 99 -16.11 -0.31 -28.75
CA ALA A 99 -16.02 -1.75 -28.50
C ALA A 99 -16.54 -2.57 -29.68
N VAL A 100 -17.66 -2.16 -30.29
CA VAL A 100 -18.25 -2.85 -31.46
C VAL A 100 -17.31 -2.79 -32.66
N PHE A 101 -16.82 -1.61 -33.03
CA PHE A 101 -15.92 -1.46 -34.18
C PHE A 101 -14.59 -2.18 -33.97
N ALA A 102 -14.03 -2.12 -32.76
CA ALA A 102 -12.81 -2.85 -32.41
C ALA A 102 -13.02 -4.38 -32.46
N ALA A 103 -14.11 -4.89 -31.88
CA ALA A 103 -14.42 -6.32 -31.91
C ALA A 103 -14.66 -6.84 -33.33
N VAL A 104 -15.45 -6.12 -34.13
CA VAL A 104 -15.70 -6.48 -35.53
C VAL A 104 -14.41 -6.47 -36.36
N GLY A 105 -13.56 -5.46 -36.16
CA GLY A 105 -12.27 -5.36 -36.83
C GLY A 105 -11.30 -6.49 -36.43
N PHE A 106 -10.97 -6.60 -35.14
CA PHE A 106 -9.93 -7.49 -34.64
C PHE A 106 -10.36 -8.95 -34.51
N LEU A 107 -11.60 -9.22 -34.12
CA LEU A 107 -12.04 -10.59 -33.80
C LEU A 107 -12.84 -11.24 -34.94
N ILE A 108 -13.38 -10.46 -35.88
CA ILE A 108 -14.16 -10.99 -37.00
C ILE A 108 -13.40 -10.84 -38.31
N PHE A 109 -13.13 -9.61 -38.77
CA PHE A 109 -12.59 -9.41 -40.11
C PHE A 109 -11.11 -9.84 -40.24
N LEU A 110 -10.26 -9.56 -39.25
CA LEU A 110 -8.85 -10.00 -39.33
C LEU A 110 -8.70 -11.54 -39.42
N PRO A 111 -9.35 -12.34 -38.54
CA PRO A 111 -9.32 -13.80 -38.66
C PRO A 111 -9.99 -14.29 -39.94
N LEU A 112 -11.12 -13.71 -40.34
CA LEU A 112 -11.82 -14.08 -41.57
C LEU A 112 -10.94 -13.86 -42.81
N GLY A 113 -10.21 -12.75 -42.89
CA GLY A 113 -9.28 -12.46 -43.97
C GLY A 113 -8.13 -13.46 -44.03
N ALA A 114 -7.60 -13.87 -42.87
CA ALA A 114 -6.56 -14.89 -42.78
C ALA A 114 -7.07 -16.28 -43.21
N LEU A 115 -8.27 -16.68 -42.76
CA LEU A 115 -8.90 -17.94 -43.15
C LEU A 115 -9.25 -17.95 -44.64
N TYR A 116 -9.77 -16.83 -45.17
CA TYR A 116 -10.08 -16.66 -46.60
C TYR A 116 -8.85 -16.95 -47.46
N ALA A 117 -7.71 -16.33 -47.14
CA ALA A 117 -6.46 -16.60 -47.85
C ALA A 117 -6.01 -18.06 -47.71
N ARG A 118 -6.11 -18.62 -46.49
CA ARG A 118 -5.66 -19.98 -46.21
C ARG A 118 -6.42 -21.03 -47.02
N TYR A 119 -7.74 -20.90 -47.12
CA TYR A 119 -8.57 -21.88 -47.84
C TYR A 119 -8.59 -21.63 -49.35
N LEU A 120 -8.73 -20.38 -49.79
CA LEU A 120 -9.03 -20.09 -51.19
C LEU A 120 -7.80 -19.92 -52.08
N ARG A 121 -6.58 -19.81 -51.53
CA ARG A 121 -5.35 -19.80 -52.34
C ARG A 121 -5.23 -21.03 -53.26
N THR A 122 -5.81 -22.16 -52.85
CA THR A 122 -5.74 -23.43 -53.59
C THR A 122 -6.82 -23.53 -54.67
N PHE A 123 -7.98 -22.90 -54.45
CA PHE A 123 -9.15 -23.05 -55.33
C PHE A 123 -9.32 -21.91 -56.34
N ILE A 124 -8.88 -20.70 -56.01
CA ILE A 124 -8.98 -19.50 -56.86
C ILE A 124 -7.66 -18.71 -56.86
N PRO A 125 -6.58 -19.26 -57.44
CA PRO A 125 -5.20 -18.78 -57.29
C PRO A 125 -4.93 -17.37 -57.83
N THR A 126 -5.79 -16.84 -58.70
CA THR A 126 -5.63 -15.52 -59.33
C THR A 126 -6.34 -14.39 -58.60
N THR A 127 -7.39 -14.69 -57.81
CA THR A 127 -8.24 -13.67 -57.17
C THR A 127 -8.27 -13.74 -55.65
N TRP A 128 -7.80 -14.83 -55.02
CA TRP A 128 -7.79 -14.98 -53.56
C TRP A 128 -7.06 -13.82 -52.86
N PHE A 129 -6.00 -13.28 -53.47
CA PHE A 129 -5.21 -12.20 -52.88
C PHE A 129 -6.01 -10.90 -52.85
N GLN A 130 -6.78 -10.59 -53.89
CA GLN A 130 -7.67 -9.42 -53.91
C GLN A 130 -8.74 -9.53 -52.82
N GLY A 131 -9.36 -10.71 -52.66
CA GLY A 131 -10.33 -10.94 -51.59
C GLY A 131 -9.73 -10.82 -50.19
N HIS A 132 -8.54 -11.40 -49.97
CA HIS A 132 -7.79 -11.25 -48.72
C HIS A 132 -7.47 -9.78 -48.43
N TRP A 133 -6.98 -9.05 -49.43
CA TRP A 133 -6.62 -7.64 -49.28
C TRP A 133 -7.85 -6.79 -48.92
N ILE A 134 -8.99 -7.01 -49.57
CA ILE A 134 -10.24 -6.30 -49.28
C ILE A 134 -10.67 -6.56 -47.83
N ILE A 135 -10.67 -7.82 -47.38
CA ILE A 135 -11.10 -8.14 -46.02
C ILE A 135 -10.14 -7.55 -44.98
N GLN A 136 -8.82 -7.67 -45.19
CA GLN A 136 -7.82 -7.21 -44.23
C GLN A 136 -7.68 -5.68 -44.17
N PHE A 137 -7.54 -5.03 -45.32
CA PHE A 137 -7.20 -3.60 -45.36
C PHE A 137 -8.44 -2.71 -45.44
N LEU A 138 -9.44 -3.10 -46.25
CA LEU A 138 -10.63 -2.28 -46.42
C LEU A 138 -11.62 -2.51 -45.27
N LEU A 139 -12.00 -3.76 -44.99
CA LEU A 139 -13.01 -4.03 -43.96
C LEU A 139 -12.43 -3.96 -42.55
N ALA A 140 -11.36 -4.72 -42.25
CA ALA A 140 -10.78 -4.71 -40.91
C ALA A 140 -10.07 -3.40 -40.62
N GLY A 141 -9.23 -2.91 -41.54
CA GLY A 141 -8.48 -1.65 -41.37
C GLY A 141 -9.37 -0.44 -41.07
N VAL A 142 -10.42 -0.20 -41.87
CA VAL A 142 -11.35 0.91 -41.63
C VAL A 142 -12.09 0.75 -40.30
N SER A 143 -12.57 -0.47 -39.98
CA SER A 143 -13.28 -0.72 -38.72
C SER A 143 -12.38 -0.47 -37.50
N ILE A 144 -11.12 -0.91 -37.55
CA ILE A 144 -10.13 -0.71 -36.49
C ILE A 144 -9.82 0.78 -36.32
N VAL A 145 -9.59 1.51 -37.42
CA VAL A 145 -9.30 2.95 -37.37
C VAL A 145 -10.47 3.73 -36.75
N ILE A 146 -11.71 3.41 -37.12
CA ILE A 146 -12.90 4.01 -36.51
C ILE A 146 -12.96 3.65 -35.01
N GLY A 147 -12.75 2.39 -34.66
CA GLY A 147 -12.71 1.94 -33.27
C GLY A 147 -11.68 2.72 -32.45
N VAL A 148 -10.44 2.80 -32.92
CA VAL A 148 -9.36 3.54 -32.24
C VAL A 148 -9.69 5.03 -32.10
N ALA A 149 -10.20 5.67 -33.17
CA ALA A 149 -10.57 7.08 -33.13
C ALA A 149 -11.70 7.37 -32.11
N LEU A 150 -12.70 6.49 -32.03
CA LEU A 150 -13.76 6.58 -31.02
C LEU A 150 -13.22 6.36 -29.60
N GLY A 151 -12.22 5.49 -29.44
CA GLY A 151 -11.53 5.27 -28.16
C GLY A 151 -10.80 6.54 -27.69
N ILE A 152 -10.01 7.16 -28.58
CA ILE A 152 -9.34 8.45 -28.32
C ILE A 152 -10.39 9.51 -27.95
N ARG A 153 -11.44 9.68 -28.76
CA ARG A 153 -12.49 10.65 -28.46
C ARG A 153 -13.17 10.41 -27.10
N SER A 154 -13.37 9.15 -26.70
CA SER A 154 -13.99 8.83 -25.40
C SER A 154 -13.13 9.30 -24.23
N VAL A 155 -11.80 9.21 -24.34
CA VAL A 155 -10.84 9.67 -23.32
C VAL A 155 -10.79 11.20 -23.26
N GLU A 156 -10.89 11.87 -24.41
CA GLU A 156 -10.97 13.33 -24.52
C GLU A 156 -12.24 13.90 -23.85
N GLU A 157 -13.39 13.26 -24.06
CA GLU A 157 -14.68 13.73 -23.50
C GLU A 157 -14.74 13.68 -21.96
N VAL A 158 -13.88 12.87 -21.31
CA VAL A 158 -13.77 12.79 -19.85
C VAL A 158 -12.56 13.55 -19.29
N GLY A 159 -11.83 14.31 -20.13
CA GLY A 159 -10.66 15.08 -19.72
C GLY A 159 -9.41 14.23 -19.41
N GLY A 160 -9.39 12.96 -19.83
CA GLY A 160 -8.23 12.08 -19.70
C GLY A 160 -7.13 12.43 -20.70
N ARG A 161 -5.87 12.21 -20.32
CA ARG A 161 -4.73 12.31 -21.24
C ARG A 161 -4.57 11.00 -22.02
N HIS A 162 -4.42 11.05 -23.34
CA HIS A 162 -4.21 9.84 -24.16
C HIS A 162 -2.88 9.17 -23.82
N LEU A 163 -2.88 7.84 -23.66
CA LEU A 163 -1.70 7.03 -23.31
C LEU A 163 -1.13 7.30 -21.90
N ASP A 164 -1.93 7.91 -21.04
CA ASP A 164 -1.70 8.00 -19.60
C ASP A 164 -2.48 6.83 -18.96
N ASP A 165 -1.81 5.76 -18.56
CA ASP A 165 -2.44 4.70 -17.78
C ASP A 165 -2.34 5.01 -16.28
N ASN A 166 -3.34 4.56 -15.54
CA ASN A 166 -3.51 4.88 -14.12
C ASN A 166 -2.60 4.02 -13.21
N HIS A 167 -1.48 3.49 -13.72
CA HIS A 167 -0.52 2.66 -12.98
C HIS A 167 0.82 3.36 -12.71
N LYS A 168 0.95 4.67 -12.99
CA LYS A 168 2.16 5.49 -12.76
C LYS A 168 2.44 5.75 -11.27
N GLY A 169 2.74 4.70 -10.54
CA GLY A 169 2.80 4.62 -9.08
C GLY A 169 4.19 4.75 -8.46
N THR A 170 5.21 5.36 -9.08
CA THR A 170 6.47 5.71 -8.36
C THR A 170 7.12 7.00 -8.88
N THR A 171 7.98 7.62 -8.06
CA THR A 171 8.80 8.80 -8.45
C THR A 171 9.67 8.53 -9.70
N LEU A 172 10.08 7.28 -9.93
CA LEU A 172 10.81 6.86 -11.14
C LEU A 172 9.98 7.05 -12.42
N GLU A 173 8.67 6.81 -12.36
CA GLU A 173 7.79 6.95 -13.52
C GLU A 173 7.36 8.41 -13.74
N GLU A 174 7.22 9.17 -12.64
CA GLU A 174 6.86 10.59 -12.66
C GLU A 174 8.02 11.50 -13.09
N CYS A 175 9.25 11.22 -12.64
CA CYS A 175 10.42 12.06 -12.92
C CYS A 175 11.21 11.62 -14.15
N GLU A 176 11.34 10.30 -14.38
CA GLU A 176 12.27 9.76 -15.39
C GLU A 176 11.55 9.02 -16.54
N GLY A 177 10.21 8.92 -16.51
CA GLY A 177 9.41 8.36 -17.60
C GLY A 177 9.59 6.86 -17.85
N VAL A 178 10.17 6.13 -16.89
CA VAL A 178 10.33 4.68 -16.95
C VAL A 178 8.95 4.02 -16.77
N ARG A 179 8.62 2.98 -17.54
CA ARG A 179 7.37 2.21 -17.34
C ARG A 179 7.67 0.99 -16.48
N THR A 180 7.07 0.89 -15.29
CA THR A 180 7.05 -0.35 -14.52
C THR A 180 5.85 -1.19 -14.98
N SER A 181 6.08 -2.41 -15.46
CA SER A 181 5.00 -3.30 -15.93
C SER A 181 4.12 -3.80 -14.78
N ASN A 182 2.88 -4.23 -15.08
CA ASN A 182 1.84 -4.72 -14.15
C ASN A 182 2.18 -5.93 -13.24
N THR A 183 3.45 -6.34 -13.12
CA THR A 183 3.88 -7.41 -12.21
C THR A 183 5.09 -6.98 -11.42
N ALA A 184 5.05 -7.22 -10.11
CA ALA A 184 6.05 -6.69 -9.19
C ALA A 184 7.50 -7.16 -9.43
N LEU A 185 7.66 -8.31 -10.08
CA LEU A 185 8.99 -8.91 -10.30
C LEU A 185 9.64 -8.40 -11.59
N TRP A 186 8.86 -8.14 -12.65
CA TRP A 186 9.41 -7.63 -13.92
C TRP A 186 9.84 -6.18 -13.82
N SER A 187 9.20 -5.38 -12.97
CA SER A 187 9.63 -4.03 -12.66
C SER A 187 10.91 -3.99 -11.83
N ALA A 188 11.14 -4.91 -10.88
CA ALA A 188 12.40 -5.00 -10.14
C ALA A 188 13.60 -5.35 -11.03
N GLU A 189 13.43 -6.32 -11.94
CA GLU A 189 14.47 -6.71 -12.89
C GLU A 189 14.71 -5.64 -13.95
N ALA A 190 13.65 -5.11 -14.57
CA ALA A 190 13.76 -4.05 -15.57
C ALA A 190 14.37 -2.76 -15.00
N LEU A 191 14.02 -2.38 -13.76
CA LEU A 191 14.60 -1.19 -13.12
C LEU A 191 16.11 -1.34 -12.89
N LEU A 192 16.59 -2.52 -12.50
CA LEU A 192 18.00 -2.75 -12.16
C LEU A 192 18.88 -3.16 -13.35
N GLU A 193 18.28 -3.54 -14.47
CA GLU A 193 19.00 -3.89 -15.70
C GLU A 193 18.94 -2.80 -16.76
N GLN A 194 17.81 -2.12 -16.90
CA GLN A 194 17.55 -1.20 -18.01
C GLN A 194 17.46 0.27 -17.56
N ALA A 195 17.31 0.53 -16.26
CA ALA A 195 17.09 1.87 -15.71
C ALA A 195 17.91 2.15 -14.44
N GLU A 196 19.10 1.56 -14.31
CA GLU A 196 20.00 1.77 -13.16
C GLU A 196 20.30 3.26 -12.96
N ASP A 197 20.57 3.99 -14.05
CA ASP A 197 20.76 5.45 -14.02
C ASP A 197 19.54 6.21 -13.48
N ALA A 198 18.32 5.76 -13.83
CA ALA A 198 17.10 6.39 -13.34
C ALA A 198 16.92 6.17 -11.83
N LEU A 199 17.31 5.01 -11.31
CA LEU A 199 17.29 4.72 -9.87
C LEU A 199 18.32 5.57 -9.11
N VAL A 200 19.53 5.70 -9.67
CA VAL A 200 20.58 6.57 -9.13
C VAL A 200 20.12 8.04 -9.13
N ASN A 201 19.54 8.51 -10.23
CA ASN A 201 18.99 9.86 -10.36
C ASN A 201 17.83 10.09 -9.38
N ALA A 202 16.95 9.11 -9.17
CA ALA A 202 15.88 9.19 -8.20
C ALA A 202 16.46 9.39 -6.79
N HIS A 203 17.42 8.56 -6.36
CA HIS A 203 18.10 8.76 -5.07
C HIS A 203 18.79 10.13 -4.97
N LEU A 204 19.52 10.53 -6.02
CA LEU A 204 20.20 11.82 -6.08
C LEU A 204 19.22 12.99 -5.96
N SER A 205 18.04 12.90 -6.57
CA SER A 205 17.00 13.94 -6.50
C SER A 205 16.51 14.17 -5.06
N PHE A 206 16.39 13.10 -4.26
CA PHE A 206 16.05 13.20 -2.84
C PHE A 206 17.19 13.80 -2.02
N LEU A 207 18.45 13.43 -2.29
CA LEU A 207 19.61 14.04 -1.63
C LEU A 207 19.70 15.55 -1.93
N LEU A 208 19.49 15.94 -3.18
CA LEU A 208 19.45 17.35 -3.61
C LEU A 208 18.25 18.10 -3.01
N ALA A 209 17.15 17.42 -2.73
CA ALA A 209 16.01 17.99 -2.02
C ALA A 209 16.27 18.21 -0.52
N GLY A 210 17.36 17.66 0.04
CA GLY A 210 17.74 17.81 1.45
C GLY A 210 17.55 16.55 2.30
N SER A 211 17.30 15.38 1.70
CA SER A 211 17.31 14.11 2.42
C SER A 211 18.72 13.77 2.89
N ARG A 212 18.85 13.39 4.17
CA ARG A 212 20.10 12.89 4.75
C ARG A 212 20.11 11.37 4.95
N ILE A 213 18.95 10.74 4.82
CA ILE A 213 18.80 9.28 4.80
C ILE A 213 18.08 8.95 3.50
N ILE A 214 18.68 8.11 2.67
CA ILE A 214 18.03 7.53 1.50
C ILE A 214 17.75 6.06 1.76
N SER A 215 16.52 5.65 1.47
CA SER A 215 16.11 4.26 1.58
C SER A 215 16.35 3.55 0.27
N THR A 216 16.86 2.33 0.33
CA THR A 216 17.03 1.43 -0.82
C THR A 216 15.71 0.84 -1.32
N ALA A 217 14.55 1.36 -0.85
CA ALA A 217 13.14 0.96 -1.06
C ALA A 217 12.74 0.81 -2.53
N THR A 218 13.43 -0.08 -3.19
CA THR A 218 13.19 -0.63 -4.50
C THR A 218 12.33 -1.85 -4.31
N GLN A 219 11.63 -2.21 -5.36
CA GLN A 219 10.83 -3.42 -5.36
C GLN A 219 11.63 -4.68 -5.04
N SER A 220 12.89 -4.74 -5.48
CA SER A 220 13.84 -5.82 -5.16
C SER A 220 14.19 -5.91 -3.67
N SER A 221 14.36 -4.79 -2.96
CA SER A 221 14.67 -4.83 -1.53
C SER A 221 13.41 -4.94 -0.67
N TYR A 222 12.34 -4.22 -1.04
CA TYR A 222 11.11 -4.10 -0.27
C TYR A 222 10.14 -5.27 -0.50
N GLN A 223 9.79 -5.57 -1.76
CA GLN A 223 8.70 -6.50 -2.12
C GLN A 223 9.19 -7.90 -2.50
N CYS A 224 10.50 -8.12 -2.65
CA CYS A 224 11.03 -9.41 -3.06
C CYS A 224 11.67 -10.21 -1.92
N ALA A 225 11.53 -11.53 -2.03
CA ALA A 225 12.17 -12.55 -1.22
C ALA A 225 12.62 -13.71 -2.12
N PRO A 226 13.53 -14.60 -1.68
CA PRO A 226 13.92 -15.75 -2.49
C PRO A 226 12.74 -16.57 -3.04
N SER A 227 11.67 -16.70 -2.26
CA SER A 227 10.43 -17.39 -2.68
C SER A 227 9.68 -16.68 -3.80
N THR A 228 9.67 -15.34 -3.84
CA THR A 228 9.02 -14.58 -4.92
C THR A 228 9.79 -14.69 -6.23
N PHE A 229 11.13 -14.65 -6.15
CA PHE A 229 11.99 -14.84 -7.32
C PHE A 229 11.87 -16.26 -7.90
N ASN A 230 11.88 -17.28 -7.04
CA ASN A 230 11.66 -18.66 -7.46
C ASN A 230 10.31 -18.83 -8.18
N SER A 231 9.25 -18.18 -7.67
CA SER A 231 7.92 -18.22 -8.29
C SER A 231 7.89 -17.51 -9.66
N ALA A 232 8.82 -16.58 -9.91
CA ALA A 232 9.02 -15.91 -11.20
C ALA A 232 9.99 -16.65 -12.14
N GLY A 233 10.54 -17.79 -11.71
CA GLY A 233 11.56 -18.53 -12.48
C GLY A 233 12.96 -17.91 -12.44
N ILE A 234 13.22 -16.97 -11.53
CA ILE A 234 14.54 -16.37 -11.28
C ILE A 234 15.23 -17.22 -10.21
N ASP A 235 16.46 -17.67 -10.50
CA ASP A 235 17.23 -18.46 -9.54
C ASP A 235 17.68 -17.63 -8.32
N GLY A 236 18.04 -18.32 -7.24
CA GLY A 236 18.40 -17.68 -5.97
C GLY A 236 19.66 -16.81 -6.01
N GLU A 237 20.61 -17.12 -6.90
CA GLU A 237 21.84 -16.34 -7.09
C GLU A 237 21.52 -15.01 -7.79
N ARG A 238 20.74 -15.07 -8.87
CA ARG A 238 20.28 -13.90 -9.62
C ARG A 238 19.39 -13.01 -8.76
N ALA A 239 18.48 -13.60 -8.01
CA ALA A 239 17.65 -12.92 -7.00
C ALA A 239 18.51 -12.12 -6.02
N SER A 240 19.51 -12.78 -5.42
CA SER A 240 20.42 -12.15 -4.46
C SER A 240 21.20 -11.01 -5.08
N LEU A 241 21.66 -11.17 -6.31
CA LEU A 241 22.37 -10.13 -7.06
C LEU A 241 21.49 -8.91 -7.33
N LEU A 242 20.22 -9.11 -7.76
CA LEU A 242 19.27 -8.01 -7.96
C LEU A 242 19.01 -7.26 -6.66
N MET A 243 18.80 -7.97 -5.55
CA MET A 243 18.61 -7.33 -4.23
C MET A 243 19.82 -6.47 -3.85
N ARG A 244 21.05 -6.96 -4.07
CA ARG A 244 22.29 -6.21 -3.76
C ARG A 244 22.51 -5.01 -4.68
N LYS A 245 22.11 -5.08 -5.96
CA LYS A 245 22.21 -3.95 -6.90
C LYS A 245 21.44 -2.72 -6.44
N ALA A 246 20.28 -2.89 -5.79
CA ALA A 246 19.54 -1.76 -5.23
C ALA A 246 20.36 -0.95 -4.20
N VAL A 247 21.15 -1.65 -3.38
CA VAL A 247 22.07 -1.02 -2.41
C VAL A 247 23.20 -0.30 -3.13
N GLN A 248 23.74 -0.89 -4.19
CA GLN A 248 24.81 -0.29 -4.99
C GLN A 248 24.35 1.00 -5.70
N ALA A 249 23.11 1.05 -6.21
CA ALA A 249 22.55 2.25 -6.81
C ALA A 249 22.44 3.41 -5.81
N ALA A 250 21.99 3.13 -4.57
CA ALA A 250 21.98 4.12 -3.50
C ALA A 250 23.40 4.59 -3.12
N ALA A 251 24.37 3.67 -3.11
CA ALA A 251 25.77 4.00 -2.85
C ALA A 251 26.36 4.92 -3.92
N LEU A 252 26.05 4.66 -5.20
CA LEU A 252 26.48 5.49 -6.31
C LEU A 252 25.88 6.89 -6.21
N ALA A 253 24.57 7.00 -5.92
CA ALA A 253 23.93 8.30 -5.71
C ALA A 253 24.55 9.08 -4.53
N LYS A 254 24.82 8.41 -3.40
CA LYS A 254 25.54 9.00 -2.25
C LYS A 254 26.92 9.51 -2.65
N ARG A 255 27.69 8.72 -3.40
CA ARG A 255 29.02 9.13 -3.89
C ARG A 255 28.92 10.35 -4.81
N THR A 256 28.04 10.32 -5.80
CA THR A 256 27.83 11.44 -6.74
C THR A 256 27.44 12.72 -6.02
N TYR A 257 26.59 12.63 -5.00
CA TYR A 257 26.20 13.78 -4.19
C TYR A 257 27.38 14.37 -3.39
N LEU A 258 28.20 13.52 -2.76
CA LEU A 258 29.34 13.94 -1.94
C LEU A 258 30.52 14.48 -2.77
N GLU A 259 30.66 14.05 -4.03
CA GLU A 259 31.68 14.55 -4.96
C GLU A 259 31.30 15.91 -5.56
N ASP A 260 30.03 16.32 -5.52
CA ASP A 260 29.57 17.61 -6.03
C ASP A 260 29.92 18.75 -5.04
N PRO A 261 30.81 19.70 -5.41
CA PRO A 261 31.22 20.78 -4.52
C PRO A 261 30.10 21.75 -4.11
N ARG A 262 28.94 21.69 -4.77
CA ARG A 262 27.77 22.51 -4.47
C ARG A 262 26.95 21.95 -3.32
N CYS A 263 27.12 20.67 -3.00
CA CYS A 263 26.43 19.99 -1.91
C CYS A 263 27.08 20.36 -0.57
N LYS A 264 26.25 20.63 0.44
CA LYS A 264 26.71 21.14 1.73
C LYS A 264 26.71 20.09 2.84
N ASP A 265 25.95 19.01 2.66
CA ASP A 265 25.83 17.95 3.66
C ASP A 265 26.85 16.84 3.40
N ASN A 266 27.74 16.62 4.36
CA ASN A 266 28.78 15.59 4.25
C ASN A 266 28.40 14.28 4.94
N VAL A 267 27.22 14.23 5.58
CA VAL A 267 26.74 13.08 6.35
C VAL A 267 25.43 12.60 5.76
N ILE A 268 25.53 11.55 4.93
CA ILE A 268 24.42 10.90 4.26
C ILE A 268 24.41 9.42 4.67
N PHE A 269 23.23 8.91 5.02
CA PHE A 269 23.04 7.51 5.40
C PHE A 269 22.24 6.74 4.34
N VAL A 270 22.57 5.46 4.17
CA VAL A 270 21.83 4.51 3.34
C VAL A 270 21.08 3.54 4.25
N ALA A 271 19.76 3.58 4.18
CA ALA A 271 18.88 2.65 4.90
C ALA A 271 18.52 1.46 4.00
N LEU A 272 18.79 0.24 4.47
CA LEU A 272 18.28 -0.97 3.83
C LEU A 272 16.78 -1.08 4.11
N SER A 273 15.94 -0.99 3.07
CA SER A 273 14.50 -1.13 3.22
C SER A 273 14.05 -2.56 2.99
N VAL A 274 13.29 -3.08 3.95
CA VAL A 274 12.74 -4.42 3.97
C VAL A 274 11.27 -4.33 4.36
N GLY A 275 10.38 -4.60 3.39
CA GLY A 275 8.93 -4.62 3.61
C GLY A 275 8.45 -5.86 4.37
N PRO A 276 7.17 -5.91 4.78
CA PRO A 276 6.61 -7.04 5.49
C PRO A 276 6.44 -8.26 4.56
N PHE A 277 6.14 -9.42 5.14
CA PHE A 277 5.77 -10.61 4.38
C PHE A 277 4.60 -10.35 3.43
N GLY A 278 3.61 -9.56 3.86
CA GLY A 278 2.45 -9.20 3.04
C GLY A 278 2.80 -8.51 1.71
N ALA A 279 3.90 -7.77 1.66
CA ALA A 279 4.36 -7.09 0.44
C ALA A 279 4.87 -8.07 -0.63
N THR A 280 5.17 -9.31 -0.24
CA THR A 280 5.65 -10.38 -1.13
C THR A 280 4.52 -11.24 -1.72
N LEU A 281 3.28 -11.03 -1.26
CA LEU A 281 2.12 -11.81 -1.69
C LEU A 281 1.50 -11.24 -2.98
N SER A 282 0.74 -12.07 -3.69
CA SER A 282 -0.05 -11.66 -4.84
C SER A 282 -1.52 -12.12 -4.66
N PRO A 283 -2.49 -11.18 -4.54
CA PRO A 283 -2.30 -9.73 -4.37
C PRO A 283 -1.52 -9.39 -3.09
N THR A 284 -0.90 -8.21 -3.04
CA THR A 284 -0.13 -7.80 -1.86
C THR A 284 -1.06 -7.53 -0.67
N GLN A 285 -0.55 -7.75 0.54
CA GLN A 285 -1.32 -7.71 1.80
C GLN A 285 -0.62 -6.89 2.89
N GLU A 286 0.30 -5.99 2.52
CA GLU A 286 1.04 -5.14 3.47
C GLU A 286 0.13 -4.15 4.23
N PHE A 287 -1.08 -3.88 3.75
CA PHE A 287 -2.08 -3.02 4.40
C PHE A 287 -3.26 -3.78 5.01
N SER A 288 -3.31 -5.12 4.89
CA SER A 288 -4.46 -5.91 5.34
C SER A 288 -4.09 -7.10 6.22
N GLY A 289 -2.84 -7.60 6.13
CA GLY A 289 -2.33 -8.62 7.05
C GLY A 289 -2.92 -10.04 6.87
N PHE A 290 -3.61 -10.33 5.76
CA PHE A 290 -4.18 -11.66 5.48
C PHE A 290 -3.12 -12.62 4.92
N TYR A 291 -2.35 -13.23 5.81
CA TYR A 291 -1.22 -14.09 5.45
C TYR A 291 -1.62 -15.58 5.34
N PRO A 292 -1.16 -16.32 4.30
CA PRO A 292 -1.34 -17.77 4.21
C PRO A 292 -0.60 -18.53 5.32
N PRO A 293 -1.05 -19.75 5.67
CA PRO A 293 -0.27 -20.67 6.48
C PRO A 293 1.10 -20.98 5.85
N PRO A 294 2.17 -21.14 6.65
CA PRO A 294 2.20 -21.06 8.11
C PRO A 294 2.32 -19.63 8.68
N TYR A 295 2.41 -18.59 7.85
CA TYR A 295 2.67 -17.19 8.25
C TYR A 295 1.45 -16.45 8.84
N GLY A 296 0.26 -16.97 8.56
CA GLY A 296 -1.01 -16.52 9.10
C GLY A 296 -2.07 -17.60 9.00
N PRO A 297 -3.28 -17.35 9.50
CA PRO A 297 -4.32 -18.37 9.56
C PRO A 297 -4.87 -18.71 8.17
N LYS A 298 -4.95 -17.74 7.25
CA LYS A 298 -5.59 -17.93 5.95
C LYS A 298 -5.13 -16.90 4.91
N LYS A 299 -4.86 -17.38 3.69
CA LYS A 299 -4.61 -16.51 2.52
C LYS A 299 -5.86 -15.66 2.24
N PHE A 300 -5.64 -14.42 1.83
CA PHE A 300 -6.70 -13.57 1.30
C PHE A 300 -7.50 -14.25 0.16
N THR A 301 -8.83 -14.16 0.24
CA THR A 301 -9.75 -14.53 -0.84
C THR A 301 -10.75 -13.39 -1.09
N GLN A 302 -11.13 -13.19 -2.36
CA GLN A 302 -12.18 -12.23 -2.73
C GLN A 302 -13.56 -12.70 -2.28
N GLU A 303 -13.75 -14.02 -2.22
CA GLU A 303 -14.98 -14.67 -1.79
C GLU A 303 -14.75 -15.35 -0.42
N GLY A 304 -15.64 -15.07 0.54
CA GLY A 304 -15.62 -15.68 1.88
C GLY A 304 -14.98 -14.82 2.97
N VAL A 305 -14.96 -15.37 4.19
CA VAL A 305 -14.44 -14.68 5.37
C VAL A 305 -12.92 -14.71 5.36
N ASN A 306 -12.32 -13.52 5.42
CA ASN A 306 -10.90 -13.31 5.61
C ASN A 306 -10.60 -13.18 7.11
N VAL A 307 -9.56 -13.87 7.58
CA VAL A 307 -9.14 -13.90 8.98
C VAL A 307 -7.64 -13.71 9.02
N HIS A 308 -7.16 -12.90 9.96
CA HIS A 308 -5.74 -12.59 10.15
C HIS A 308 -5.28 -12.75 11.59
N SER A 309 -6.18 -13.09 12.52
CA SER A 309 -5.87 -13.45 13.91
C SER A 309 -5.95 -14.97 14.11
N PHE A 310 -5.13 -15.52 15.00
CA PHE A 310 -5.23 -16.93 15.40
C PHE A 310 -6.19 -17.07 16.58
N ASP A 311 -6.87 -18.22 16.66
CA ASP A 311 -7.69 -18.60 17.82
C ASP A 311 -6.83 -19.27 18.91
N GLU A 312 -5.71 -19.91 18.51
CA GLU A 312 -4.82 -20.68 19.38
C GLU A 312 -3.41 -20.05 19.44
N GLU A 313 -2.89 -19.81 20.65
CA GLU A 313 -1.55 -19.22 20.85
C GLU A 313 -0.41 -20.06 20.24
N THR A 314 -0.60 -21.38 20.16
CA THR A 314 0.41 -22.30 19.61
C THR A 314 0.60 -22.13 18.11
N ASP A 315 -0.49 -21.88 17.37
CA ASP A 315 -0.45 -21.61 15.94
C ASP A 315 0.18 -20.24 15.66
N GLU A 316 -0.12 -19.24 16.49
CA GLU A 316 0.53 -17.93 16.41
C GLU A 316 2.04 -18.01 16.64
N ALA A 317 2.49 -18.81 17.62
CA ALA A 317 3.92 -19.03 17.87
C ALA A 317 4.63 -19.70 16.68
N LEU A 318 3.96 -20.64 15.99
CA LEU A 318 4.48 -21.24 14.75
C LEU A 318 4.59 -20.21 13.63
N ALA A 319 3.59 -19.32 13.50
CA ALA A 319 3.61 -18.24 12.53
C ALA A 319 4.72 -17.23 12.80
N ILE A 320 4.94 -16.84 14.07
CA ILE A 320 6.06 -15.98 14.47
C ILE A 320 7.40 -16.60 14.06
N LYS A 321 7.57 -17.91 14.29
CA LYS A 321 8.80 -18.61 13.88
C LYS A 321 9.00 -18.61 12.36
N ALA A 322 7.95 -18.91 11.60
CA ALA A 322 8.01 -18.91 10.13
C ALA A 322 8.32 -17.52 9.56
N LEU A 323 7.70 -16.47 10.12
CA LEU A 323 7.98 -15.08 9.76
C LEU A 323 9.41 -14.66 10.14
N ALA A 324 9.94 -15.15 11.27
CA ALA A 324 11.31 -14.88 11.69
C ALA A 324 12.33 -15.54 10.74
N ASP A 325 12.07 -16.78 10.30
CA ASP A 325 12.86 -17.46 9.26
C ASP A 325 12.87 -16.63 7.97
N PHE A 326 11.69 -16.19 7.53
CA PHE A 326 11.53 -15.37 6.32
C PHE A 326 12.34 -14.06 6.37
N HIS A 327 12.24 -13.30 7.46
CA HIS A 327 12.96 -12.03 7.59
C HIS A 327 14.47 -12.25 7.74
N PHE A 328 14.89 -13.27 8.51
CA PHE A 328 16.30 -13.60 8.67
C PHE A 328 16.96 -13.99 7.34
N ASP A 329 16.30 -14.82 6.54
CA ASP A 329 16.83 -15.23 5.23
C ASP A 329 17.04 -14.03 4.29
N ARG A 330 16.11 -13.06 4.28
CA ARG A 330 16.28 -11.81 3.50
C ARG A 330 17.44 -10.97 4.01
N LEU A 331 17.56 -10.78 5.32
CA LEU A 331 18.67 -10.03 5.92
C LEU A 331 20.02 -10.69 5.66
N ARG A 332 20.07 -12.03 5.56
CA ARG A 332 21.28 -12.79 5.24
C ARG A 332 21.78 -12.53 3.82
N ILE A 333 20.91 -12.23 2.87
CA ILE A 333 21.29 -11.93 1.47
C ILE A 333 22.23 -10.71 1.40
N PHE A 334 21.93 -9.68 2.20
CA PHE A 334 22.73 -8.46 2.28
C PHE A 334 23.94 -8.63 3.20
N SER A 335 23.73 -9.19 4.40
CA SER A 335 24.81 -9.33 5.40
C SER A 335 25.85 -10.42 5.06
N SER A 336 25.60 -11.29 4.08
CA SER A 336 26.59 -12.26 3.59
C SER A 336 27.65 -11.65 2.68
N ASP A 337 27.41 -10.44 2.15
CA ASP A 337 28.30 -9.72 1.24
C ASP A 337 28.92 -8.54 1.99
N ASP A 338 30.26 -8.51 2.08
CA ASP A 338 30.98 -7.51 2.88
C ASP A 338 30.83 -6.11 2.29
N ASP A 339 31.00 -5.98 0.97
CA ASP A 339 30.92 -4.70 0.26
C ASP A 339 29.52 -4.09 0.38
N VAL A 340 28.49 -4.93 0.28
CA VAL A 340 27.10 -4.49 0.43
C VAL A 340 26.79 -4.11 1.89
N TRP A 341 27.25 -4.91 2.86
CA TRP A 341 26.99 -4.65 4.27
C TRP A 341 27.68 -3.39 4.80
N ASP A 342 28.84 -3.04 4.23
CA ASP A 342 29.57 -1.83 4.59
C ASP A 342 28.91 -0.55 4.06
N ILE A 343 28.19 -0.65 2.94
CA ILE A 343 27.38 0.47 2.40
C ILE A 343 26.17 0.76 3.31
N ILE A 344 25.58 -0.27 3.91
CA ILE A 344 24.35 -0.14 4.70
C ILE A 344 24.67 0.49 6.06
N ASP A 345 24.08 1.65 6.31
CA ASP A 345 24.26 2.40 7.56
C ASP A 345 23.22 1.99 8.62
N CYS A 346 21.99 1.69 8.19
CA CYS A 346 20.89 1.27 9.06
C CYS A 346 19.85 0.41 8.31
N ILE A 347 18.94 -0.24 9.03
CA ILE A 347 17.93 -1.14 8.45
C ILE A 347 16.52 -0.67 8.81
N ALA A 348 15.67 -0.55 7.81
CA ALA A 348 14.28 -0.10 7.89
C ALA A 348 13.34 -1.29 7.65
N MET A 349 12.80 -1.85 8.74
CA MET A 349 11.71 -2.82 8.65
C MET A 349 10.40 -2.03 8.61
N GLU A 350 9.81 -1.87 7.43
CA GLU A 350 8.81 -0.83 7.21
C GLU A 350 7.47 -1.37 6.72
N THR A 351 6.40 -0.60 6.97
CA THR A 351 5.02 -0.95 6.64
C THR A 351 4.57 -2.26 7.30
N VAL A 352 4.96 -2.48 8.56
CA VAL A 352 4.64 -3.73 9.28
C VAL A 352 3.20 -3.67 9.82
N PRO A 353 2.28 -4.53 9.35
CA PRO A 353 0.85 -4.40 9.67
C PRO A 353 0.38 -5.26 10.86
N LEU A 354 1.24 -6.09 11.46
CA LEU A 354 0.81 -7.11 12.42
C LEU A 354 1.78 -7.21 13.61
N VAL A 355 1.24 -7.36 14.82
CA VAL A 355 2.01 -7.48 16.07
C VAL A 355 2.89 -8.74 16.04
N ARG A 356 2.35 -9.88 15.58
CA ARG A 356 3.13 -11.11 15.44
C ARG A 356 4.34 -10.96 14.53
N GLU A 357 4.23 -10.14 13.48
CA GLU A 357 5.34 -9.87 12.57
C GLU A 357 6.37 -8.95 13.20
N VAL A 358 5.96 -7.97 14.01
CA VAL A 358 6.87 -7.15 14.84
C VAL A 358 7.73 -8.04 15.74
N ILE A 359 7.13 -9.02 16.42
CA ILE A 359 7.85 -9.97 17.29
C ILE A 359 8.78 -10.87 16.45
N ALA A 360 8.30 -11.37 15.31
CA ALA A 360 9.09 -12.19 14.41
C ALA A 360 10.32 -11.46 13.84
N ILE A 361 10.18 -10.17 13.52
CA ILE A 361 11.30 -9.32 13.09
C ILE A 361 12.35 -9.23 14.20
N ARG A 362 11.96 -8.99 15.47
CA ARG A 362 12.91 -8.96 16.58
C ARG A 362 13.65 -10.28 16.77
N GLU A 363 12.97 -11.41 16.60
CA GLU A 363 13.59 -12.74 16.61
C GLU A 363 14.55 -12.92 15.41
N ALA A 364 14.20 -12.43 14.22
CA ALA A 364 15.11 -12.41 13.07
C ALA A 364 16.38 -11.58 13.34
N PHE A 365 16.25 -10.43 14.02
CA PHE A 365 17.38 -9.59 14.42
C PHE A 365 18.25 -10.24 15.51
N CYS A 366 17.66 -11.00 16.44
CA CYS A 366 18.42 -11.81 17.40
C CYS A 366 19.34 -12.81 16.66
N ARG A 367 18.79 -13.52 15.67
CA ARG A 367 19.56 -14.48 14.85
C ARG A 367 20.58 -13.80 13.95
N LEU A 368 20.24 -12.63 13.39
CA LEU A 368 21.18 -11.81 12.62
C LEU A 368 22.36 -11.38 13.49
N HIS A 369 22.10 -10.93 14.71
CA HIS A 369 23.14 -10.53 15.65
C HIS A 369 24.10 -11.69 15.97
N GLN A 370 23.57 -12.89 16.21
CA GLN A 370 24.37 -14.10 16.39
C GLN A 370 25.19 -14.43 15.15
N TYR A 371 24.58 -14.41 13.95
CA TYR A 371 25.26 -14.65 12.68
C TYR A 371 26.41 -13.66 12.47
N LEU A 372 26.18 -12.37 12.65
CA LEU A 372 27.19 -11.31 12.46
C LEU A 372 28.34 -11.45 13.45
N LYS A 373 28.08 -11.84 14.71
CA LYS A 373 29.11 -12.17 15.70
C LYS A 373 30.03 -13.28 15.19
N THR A 374 29.49 -14.35 14.60
CA THR A 374 30.33 -15.44 14.03
C THR A 374 31.18 -15.00 12.84
N LYS A 375 30.79 -13.90 12.18
CA LYS A 375 31.48 -13.32 11.03
C LYS A 375 32.35 -12.11 11.38
N ASN A 376 32.41 -11.73 12.66
CA ASN A 376 33.07 -10.51 13.14
C ASN A 376 32.62 -9.23 12.39
N LYS A 377 31.32 -9.14 12.11
CA LYS A 377 30.70 -8.00 11.42
C LYS A 377 29.96 -7.09 12.39
N PRO A 378 29.91 -5.78 12.14
CA PRO A 378 29.16 -4.85 12.99
C PRO A 378 27.66 -5.10 12.89
N PHE A 379 26.97 -5.03 14.04
CA PHE A 379 25.53 -4.98 14.11
C PHE A 379 25.05 -3.57 13.79
N LYS A 380 24.12 -3.44 12.84
CA LYS A 380 23.64 -2.14 12.34
C LYS A 380 22.43 -1.67 13.15
N PRO A 381 22.28 -0.36 13.41
CA PRO A 381 21.05 0.18 13.97
C PRO A 381 19.88 -0.08 13.04
N TRP A 382 18.69 -0.28 13.61
CA TRP A 382 17.52 -0.68 12.85
C TRP A 382 16.23 -0.16 13.48
N TRP A 383 15.18 -0.06 12.67
CA TRP A 383 13.86 0.38 13.13
C TRP A 383 12.73 -0.49 12.62
N ILE A 384 11.60 -0.40 13.32
CA ILE A 384 10.32 -0.95 12.88
C ILE A 384 9.35 0.20 12.66
N SER A 385 8.84 0.33 11.44
CA SER A 385 7.77 1.28 11.13
C SER A 385 6.48 0.51 10.87
N PHE A 386 5.44 0.86 11.64
CA PHE A 386 4.11 0.26 11.57
C PHE A 386 3.28 0.92 10.48
N VAL A 387 2.24 0.22 10.02
CA VAL A 387 1.23 0.79 9.14
C VAL A 387 -0.15 0.64 9.76
N PHE A 388 -0.87 1.76 9.80
CA PHE A 388 -2.22 1.86 10.35
C PHE A 388 -3.09 2.59 9.34
N PRO A 389 -3.69 1.87 8.36
CA PRO A 389 -4.69 2.45 7.47
C PRO A 389 -5.76 3.18 8.29
N ASP A 390 -6.15 4.37 7.86
CA ASP A 390 -7.07 5.25 8.58
C ASP A 390 -6.65 5.61 10.02
N GLY A 391 -5.38 5.41 10.37
CA GLY A 391 -4.84 5.70 11.71
C GLY A 391 -5.14 4.60 12.74
N ILE A 392 -5.62 3.42 12.32
CA ILE A 392 -6.05 2.34 13.21
C ILE A 392 -5.29 1.04 12.87
N PRO A 393 -4.92 0.21 13.86
CA PRO A 393 -4.39 -1.13 13.61
C PRO A 393 -5.32 -2.00 12.75
N VAL A 394 -4.74 -2.70 11.77
CA VAL A 394 -5.49 -3.65 10.92
C VAL A 394 -5.78 -4.94 11.65
N GLU A 395 -4.91 -5.33 12.59
CA GLU A 395 -5.07 -6.54 13.38
C GLU A 395 -6.28 -6.43 14.33
N ARG A 396 -7.22 -7.38 14.21
CA ARG A 396 -8.50 -7.30 14.92
C ARG A 396 -8.25 -7.34 16.43
N ASN A 397 -8.90 -6.42 17.15
CA ASN A 397 -8.77 -6.26 18.60
C ASN A 397 -7.38 -5.82 19.09
N SER A 398 -6.43 -5.54 18.19
CA SER A 398 -5.15 -4.95 18.57
C SER A 398 -5.24 -3.43 18.68
N ARG A 399 -4.45 -2.87 19.57
CA ARG A 399 -4.25 -1.43 19.78
C ARG A 399 -2.82 -1.07 19.46
N ILE A 400 -2.52 0.22 19.28
CA ILE A 400 -1.16 0.67 19.02
C ILE A 400 -0.22 0.29 20.18
N LEU A 401 -0.74 0.25 21.41
CA LEU A 401 -0.02 -0.29 22.57
C LEU A 401 0.53 -1.71 22.35
N ASP A 402 -0.21 -2.58 21.64
CA ASP A 402 0.21 -3.97 21.43
C ASP A 402 1.41 -4.04 20.47
N TYR A 403 1.47 -3.14 19.47
CA TYR A 403 2.63 -2.99 18.58
C TYR A 403 3.84 -2.45 19.35
N VAL A 404 3.65 -1.46 20.22
CA VAL A 404 4.71 -0.91 21.07
C VAL A 404 5.23 -1.96 22.05
N ASN A 405 4.36 -2.75 22.66
CA ASN A 405 4.75 -3.87 23.51
C ASN A 405 5.52 -4.93 22.71
N GLY A 406 5.01 -5.32 21.53
CA GLY A 406 5.70 -6.24 20.62
C GLY A 406 7.10 -5.76 20.25
N ALA A 407 7.28 -4.45 20.03
CA ALA A 407 8.56 -3.85 19.64
C ALA A 407 9.54 -3.67 20.82
N LEU A 408 9.06 -3.28 22.01
CA LEU A 408 9.92 -2.76 23.08
C LEU A 408 9.91 -3.59 24.37
N ALA A 409 8.89 -4.42 24.61
CA ALA A 409 8.81 -5.20 25.85
C ALA A 409 9.92 -6.28 25.91
N ALA A 410 10.26 -6.70 27.13
CA ALA A 410 11.20 -7.79 27.37
C ALA A 410 10.56 -9.14 27.01
N ILE A 411 10.72 -9.58 25.76
CA ILE A 411 10.22 -10.86 25.26
C ILE A 411 11.39 -11.85 25.27
N PRO A 412 11.26 -13.05 25.87
CA PRO A 412 12.31 -14.08 25.83
C PRO A 412 12.63 -14.52 24.40
N SER A 413 13.91 -14.71 24.07
CA SER A 413 14.27 -15.31 22.77
C SER A 413 13.96 -16.80 22.78
N VAL A 414 13.40 -17.29 21.67
CA VAL A 414 13.14 -18.73 21.46
C VAL A 414 14.45 -19.49 21.20
N SER A 415 15.52 -18.80 20.77
CA SER A 415 16.84 -19.38 20.48
C SER A 415 17.65 -19.78 21.72
N GLY A 416 17.25 -19.34 22.91
CA GLY A 416 17.85 -19.73 24.20
C GLY A 416 19.27 -19.19 24.49
N GLN A 417 19.89 -18.43 23.58
CA GLN A 417 21.23 -17.84 23.79
C GLN A 417 21.19 -16.40 24.32
N GLU A 418 20.18 -15.61 23.95
CA GLU A 418 19.93 -14.28 24.50
C GLU A 418 18.73 -14.33 25.45
N LEU A 419 18.82 -13.62 26.59
CA LEU A 419 17.76 -13.62 27.60
C LEU A 419 16.47 -12.99 27.06
N HIS A 420 16.60 -11.94 26.24
CA HIS A 420 15.50 -11.20 25.64
C HIS A 420 15.80 -10.83 24.19
N LEU A 421 14.76 -10.68 23.39
CA LEU A 421 14.85 -10.19 22.02
C LEU A 421 15.42 -8.76 21.96
N PRO A 422 16.29 -8.45 20.98
CA PRO A 422 16.83 -7.11 20.83
C PRO A 422 15.71 -6.09 20.57
N VAL A 423 15.92 -4.88 21.09
CA VAL A 423 15.00 -3.74 20.93
C VAL A 423 15.49 -2.89 19.75
N PRO A 424 14.60 -2.41 18.87
CA PRO A 424 15.00 -1.56 17.75
C PRO A 424 15.52 -0.19 18.23
N SER A 425 16.41 0.41 17.44
CA SER A 425 16.96 1.75 17.68
C SER A 425 15.91 2.85 17.45
N ALA A 426 14.91 2.59 16.62
CA ALA A 426 13.76 3.47 16.41
C ALA A 426 12.46 2.69 16.19
N ILE A 427 11.32 3.30 16.48
CA ILE A 427 9.99 2.81 16.06
C ILE A 427 9.21 3.95 15.42
N GLY A 428 8.17 3.66 14.64
CA GLY A 428 7.40 4.72 14.04
C GLY A 428 6.28 4.27 13.12
N ILE A 429 5.82 5.19 12.26
CA ILE A 429 4.66 4.96 11.39
C ILE A 429 4.97 5.47 9.98
N ASN A 430 4.62 4.67 8.97
CA ASN A 430 4.79 5.03 7.57
C ASN A 430 3.64 4.55 6.68
N CYS A 431 3.56 5.15 5.50
CA CYS A 431 2.57 4.85 4.47
C CYS A 431 1.11 4.97 4.94
N VAL A 432 0.88 5.84 5.91
CA VAL A 432 -0.45 6.30 6.36
C VAL A 432 -0.70 7.69 5.78
N ASP A 433 -1.96 8.06 5.56
CA ASP A 433 -2.29 9.43 5.21
C ASP A 433 -1.85 10.40 6.31
N VAL A 434 -1.28 11.54 5.93
CA VAL A 434 -0.90 12.60 6.88
C VAL A 434 -2.11 13.12 7.68
N ASP A 435 -3.33 13.01 7.15
CA ASP A 435 -4.55 13.41 7.86
C ASP A 435 -4.91 12.43 9.00
N ALA A 436 -4.53 11.16 8.87
CA ALA A 436 -4.85 10.11 9.84
C ALA A 436 -3.69 9.78 10.78
N ILE A 437 -2.45 10.13 10.42
CA ILE A 437 -1.25 9.70 11.16
C ILE A 437 -1.13 10.34 12.54
N GLU A 438 -1.66 11.55 12.75
CA GLU A 438 -1.49 12.29 14.00
C GLU A 438 -2.06 11.55 15.21
N ALA A 439 -3.30 11.05 15.12
CA ALA A 439 -3.94 10.32 16.19
C ALA A 439 -3.14 9.07 16.57
N ALA A 440 -2.65 8.35 15.57
CA ALA A 440 -1.83 7.15 15.77
C ALA A 440 -0.47 7.47 16.43
N LEU A 441 0.16 8.60 16.06
CA LEU A 441 1.43 9.04 16.67
C LEU A 441 1.23 9.46 18.14
N LEU A 442 0.11 10.09 18.49
CA LEU A 442 -0.22 10.43 19.87
C LEU A 442 -0.44 9.19 20.73
N GLU A 443 -1.18 8.18 20.21
CA GLU A 443 -1.36 6.91 20.91
C GLU A 443 -0.03 6.15 21.06
N LEU A 444 0.81 6.16 20.02
CA LEU A 444 2.16 5.58 20.06
C LEU A 444 3.04 6.27 21.12
N GLN A 445 3.02 7.60 21.20
CA GLN A 445 3.72 8.37 22.23
C GLN A 445 3.24 8.00 23.63
N GLN A 446 1.92 7.91 23.84
CA GLN A 446 1.32 7.50 25.10
C GLN A 446 1.73 6.07 25.50
N ALA A 447 1.73 5.14 24.55
CA ALA A 447 2.13 3.75 24.79
C ALA A 447 3.61 3.64 25.22
N VAL A 448 4.52 4.35 24.53
CA VAL A 448 5.94 4.40 24.90
C VAL A 448 6.14 5.02 26.27
N TYR A 449 5.42 6.10 26.58
CA TYR A 449 5.45 6.73 27.90
C TYR A 449 5.01 5.76 29.00
N ASN A 450 3.88 5.08 28.82
CA ASN A 450 3.34 4.12 29.79
C ASN A 450 4.31 2.96 30.04
N LEU A 451 4.88 2.38 28.98
CA LEU A 451 5.87 1.31 29.09
C LEU A 451 7.10 1.76 29.89
N THR A 452 7.61 2.96 29.59
CA THR A 452 8.78 3.57 30.24
C THR A 452 8.51 3.83 31.73
N MET A 453 7.30 4.26 32.09
CA MET A 453 6.93 4.52 33.49
C MET A 453 6.69 3.23 34.27
N ALA A 454 6.13 2.19 33.64
CA ALA A 454 5.80 0.92 34.29
C ALA A 454 7.04 0.12 34.72
N THR A 455 8.18 0.26 34.04
CA THR A 455 9.39 -0.51 34.35
C THR A 455 10.13 -0.03 35.61
N GLY A 456 9.73 1.08 36.24
CA GLY A 456 10.31 1.64 37.49
C GLY A 456 11.80 2.05 37.41
N SER A 457 12.46 1.63 36.34
CA SER A 457 13.82 1.94 35.91
C SER A 457 13.71 2.67 34.59
N ARG A 458 14.55 3.69 34.36
CA ARG A 458 14.67 4.25 33.00
C ARG A 458 14.95 3.08 32.06
N PRO A 459 14.14 2.85 31.01
CA PRO A 459 14.51 1.88 29.99
C PRO A 459 15.93 2.23 29.54
N THR A 460 16.80 1.23 29.47
CA THR A 460 18.22 1.41 29.15
C THR A 460 18.40 2.11 27.80
N GLN A 461 17.38 2.08 26.93
CA GLN A 461 17.35 2.83 25.69
C GLN A 461 15.90 3.15 25.26
N ILE A 462 15.54 4.42 25.18
CA ILE A 462 14.29 4.86 24.54
C ILE A 462 14.56 4.94 23.03
N PRO A 463 13.73 4.32 22.17
CA PRO A 463 13.95 4.35 20.72
C PRO A 463 13.78 5.77 20.18
N TRP A 464 14.36 6.05 19.02
CA TRP A 464 14.01 7.22 18.20
C TRP A 464 12.61 7.05 17.59
N LEU A 465 12.02 8.14 17.11
CA LEU A 465 10.77 8.12 16.36
C LEU A 465 11.05 8.26 14.86
N VAL A 466 10.45 7.43 14.01
CA VAL A 466 10.48 7.59 12.55
C VAL A 466 9.08 7.90 12.02
N ILE A 467 8.93 8.90 11.13
CA ILE A 467 7.62 9.34 10.62
C ILE A 467 7.74 9.64 9.13
N TYR A 468 7.05 8.88 8.29
CA TYR A 468 7.09 9.12 6.84
C TYR A 468 5.76 8.73 6.17
N PRO A 469 4.75 9.62 6.22
CA PRO A 469 3.41 9.39 5.69
C PRO A 469 3.37 9.48 4.16
N ASN A 470 2.22 9.13 3.58
CA ASN A 470 1.97 9.36 2.16
C ASN A 470 1.96 10.87 1.84
N GLY A 471 2.46 11.22 0.65
CA GLY A 471 2.42 12.57 0.09
C GLY A 471 1.01 13.02 -0.33
N SER A 472 0.15 12.07 -0.65
CA SER A 472 -1.23 12.29 -1.10
C SER A 472 -2.18 11.27 -0.48
N HIS A 473 -3.49 11.52 -0.58
CA HIS A 473 -4.52 10.55 -0.22
C HIS A 473 -4.71 9.54 -1.35
N PHE A 474 -4.92 8.27 -1.02
CA PHE A 474 -5.30 7.25 -1.99
C PHE A 474 -6.77 6.88 -1.79
N ASP A 475 -7.60 7.17 -2.78
CA ASP A 475 -9.02 6.81 -2.80
C ASP A 475 -9.15 5.35 -3.25
N VAL A 476 -9.55 4.47 -2.33
CA VAL A 476 -9.65 3.03 -2.58
C VAL A 476 -10.73 2.68 -3.62
N PRO A 477 -11.96 3.21 -3.55
CA PRO A 477 -12.98 3.02 -4.59
C PRO A 477 -12.53 3.40 -6.00
N THR A 478 -11.93 4.58 -6.17
CA THR A 478 -11.54 5.09 -7.51
C THR A 478 -10.15 4.60 -7.91
N ARG A 479 -9.35 4.12 -6.95
CA ARG A 479 -7.92 3.77 -7.07
C ARG A 479 -7.08 4.94 -7.58
N GLU A 480 -7.46 6.16 -7.19
CA GLU A 480 -6.81 7.41 -7.61
C GLU A 480 -6.11 8.09 -6.44
N TRP A 481 -5.03 8.82 -6.76
CA TRP A 481 -4.34 9.68 -5.80
C TRP A 481 -4.90 11.10 -5.86
N SER A 482 -5.17 11.69 -4.70
CA SER A 482 -5.54 13.10 -4.61
C SER A 482 -4.35 14.01 -4.95
N GLN A 483 -4.65 15.15 -5.54
CA GLN A 483 -3.67 16.22 -5.71
C GLN A 483 -3.51 16.96 -4.38
N ARG A 484 -2.29 17.00 -3.85
CA ARG A 484 -1.95 17.74 -2.63
C ARG A 484 -0.71 18.59 -2.87
N ASP A 485 -0.83 19.88 -2.55
CA ASP A 485 0.26 20.84 -2.68
C ASP A 485 1.42 20.52 -1.75
N ASP A 486 2.64 20.63 -2.29
CA ASP A 486 3.86 20.21 -1.60
C ASP A 486 4.12 21.00 -0.33
N LYS A 487 3.84 22.31 -0.34
CA LYS A 487 4.07 23.19 0.80
C LYS A 487 3.06 22.91 1.91
N SER A 488 1.78 22.72 1.56
CA SER A 488 0.76 22.36 2.55
C SER A 488 1.06 21.05 3.24
N TRP A 489 1.50 20.02 2.49
CA TRP A 489 1.84 18.72 3.04
C TRP A 489 3.02 18.84 4.02
N ALA A 490 4.08 19.54 3.62
CA ALA A 490 5.27 19.74 4.45
C ALA A 490 4.95 20.52 5.74
N GLN A 491 4.12 21.57 5.64
CA GLN A 491 3.70 22.35 6.80
C GLN A 491 2.88 21.50 7.78
N GLN A 492 1.89 20.76 7.27
CA GLN A 492 1.05 19.89 8.10
C GLN A 492 1.88 18.87 8.87
N LEU A 493 2.83 18.20 8.20
CA LEU A 493 3.73 17.23 8.85
C LEU A 493 4.62 17.91 9.90
N THR A 494 5.13 19.10 9.63
CA THR A 494 5.93 19.89 10.59
C THR A 494 5.11 20.29 11.81
N ASP A 495 3.85 20.67 11.60
CA ASP A 495 2.94 21.06 12.68
C ASP A 495 2.60 19.86 13.57
N ILE A 496 2.37 18.67 12.98
CA ILE A 496 2.16 17.41 13.73
C ILE A 496 3.38 17.12 14.62
N VAL A 497 4.58 17.19 14.07
CA VAL A 497 5.82 16.93 14.83
C VAL A 497 6.02 17.95 15.94
N THR A 498 5.70 19.22 15.68
CA THR A 498 5.76 20.29 16.69
C THR A 498 4.79 19.99 17.84
N ARG A 499 3.56 19.57 17.53
CA ARG A 499 2.58 19.17 18.55
C ARG A 499 3.01 17.95 19.34
N LEU A 500 3.60 16.94 18.71
CA LEU A 500 4.16 15.77 19.41
C LEU A 500 5.26 16.16 20.41
N ARG A 501 6.18 17.05 20.00
CA ARG A 501 7.27 17.53 20.86
C ARG A 501 6.77 18.36 22.05
N HIS A 502 5.72 19.14 21.84
CA HIS A 502 5.17 20.07 22.84
C HIS A 502 3.85 19.58 23.45
N ASN A 503 3.58 18.28 23.38
CA ASN A 503 2.38 17.69 23.96
C ASN A 503 2.39 17.88 25.50
N SER A 504 1.39 18.63 26.00
CA SER A 504 1.28 18.95 27.43
C SER A 504 0.74 17.80 28.27
N GLU A 505 0.01 16.87 27.67
CA GLU A 505 -0.60 15.72 28.36
C GLU A 505 0.41 14.58 28.51
N THR A 506 1.16 14.29 27.44
CA THR A 506 2.19 13.25 27.43
C THR A 506 3.53 13.82 26.96
N PRO A 507 4.57 13.83 27.82
CA PRO A 507 5.90 14.27 27.41
C PRO A 507 6.46 13.45 26.23
N CYS A 508 7.11 14.11 25.28
CA CYS A 508 7.84 13.42 24.22
C CYS A 508 9.11 12.78 24.78
N MET A 509 9.08 11.45 24.90
CA MET A 509 10.19 10.66 25.44
C MET A 509 11.27 10.37 24.39
N PHE A 510 10.94 10.51 23.09
CA PHE A 510 11.84 10.18 21.99
C PHE A 510 13.04 11.14 21.96
N PRO A 511 14.29 10.63 21.96
CA PRO A 511 15.49 11.47 21.93
C PRO A 511 15.68 12.19 20.59
N GLY A 512 15.10 11.66 19.52
CA GLY A 512 15.17 12.23 18.18
C GLY A 512 14.03 11.73 17.29
N ILE A 513 13.77 12.49 16.22
CA ILE A 513 12.71 12.20 15.24
C ILE A 513 13.31 12.25 13.84
N VAL A 514 13.18 11.17 13.09
CA VAL A 514 13.45 11.10 11.65
C VAL A 514 12.13 11.33 10.91
N ILE A 515 12.13 12.26 9.96
CA ILE A 515 10.92 12.66 9.23
C ILE A 515 11.20 12.51 7.73
N GLY A 516 10.26 11.93 6.98
CA GLY A 516 10.36 11.74 5.54
C GLY A 516 8.99 11.60 4.89
N GLY A 517 8.91 10.85 3.80
CA GLY A 517 7.64 10.51 3.15
C GLY A 517 7.67 9.12 2.49
N CYS A 518 6.47 8.56 2.27
CA CYS A 518 6.23 7.30 1.58
C CYS A 518 5.61 7.57 0.19
N CYS A 519 4.47 6.97 -0.14
CA CYS A 519 3.90 7.01 -1.48
C CYS A 519 3.55 8.45 -1.89
N LYS A 520 3.88 8.85 -3.13
CA LYS A 520 3.64 10.20 -3.68
C LYS A 520 4.31 11.35 -2.92
N ALA A 521 5.26 11.05 -2.02
CA ALA A 521 6.10 12.05 -1.35
C ALA A 521 7.39 12.31 -2.15
N GLY A 522 7.25 12.92 -3.33
CA GLY A 522 8.39 13.20 -4.22
C GLY A 522 9.38 14.25 -3.71
N PRO A 523 10.47 14.51 -4.45
CA PRO A 523 11.53 15.46 -4.05
C PRO A 523 11.03 16.88 -3.77
N GLY A 524 9.98 17.36 -4.44
CA GLY A 524 9.37 18.66 -4.18
C GLY A 524 8.85 18.80 -2.75
N LYS A 525 8.11 17.79 -2.27
CA LYS A 525 7.61 17.70 -0.89
C LYS A 525 8.74 17.64 0.13
N ILE A 526 9.76 16.82 -0.14
CA ILE A 526 10.93 16.71 0.74
C ILE A 526 11.70 18.04 0.80
N SER A 527 11.82 18.77 -0.31
CA SER A 527 12.45 20.08 -0.32
C SER A 527 11.69 21.10 0.52
N GLN A 528 10.35 21.12 0.44
CA GLN A 528 9.54 21.98 1.30
C GLN A 528 9.63 21.57 2.77
N LEU A 529 9.67 20.27 3.07
CA LEU A 529 9.83 19.75 4.43
C LEU A 529 11.19 20.13 5.02
N SER A 530 12.28 19.94 4.26
CA SER A 530 13.63 20.34 4.66
C SER A 530 13.70 21.84 4.98
N ARG A 531 13.08 22.69 4.14
CA ARG A 531 12.99 24.14 4.40
C ARG A 531 12.15 24.49 5.63
N ALA A 532 11.03 23.80 5.84
CA ALA A 532 10.13 24.05 6.96
C ALA A 532 10.77 23.68 8.31
N LEU A 533 11.60 22.63 8.34
CA LEU A 533 12.34 22.20 9.53
C LEU A 533 13.53 23.14 9.86
N GLY A 534 14.08 23.83 8.86
CA GLY A 534 15.20 24.76 8.98
C GLY A 534 16.52 24.12 9.46
N ASP A 535 17.56 24.93 9.69
CA ASP A 535 18.85 24.49 10.25
C ASP A 535 18.78 24.10 11.74
N GLN A 536 17.61 24.23 12.38
CA GLN A 536 17.45 24.08 13.85
C GLN A 536 17.42 22.63 14.34
N HIS A 537 17.58 21.64 13.47
CA HIS A 537 17.52 20.22 13.84
C HIS A 537 18.72 19.45 13.30
N THR A 538 19.91 19.86 13.74
CA THR A 538 21.17 19.11 13.56
C THR A 538 21.08 17.74 14.23
N ILE A 539 21.02 16.68 13.43
CA ILE A 539 21.27 15.30 13.85
C ILE A 539 22.76 15.19 14.21
N SER A 540 23.09 15.30 15.50
CA SER A 540 24.39 14.90 16.06
C SER A 540 24.30 13.56 16.82
N ASP A 541 23.11 13.01 17.03
CA ASP A 541 22.93 11.97 18.06
C ASP A 541 22.59 10.56 17.54
N MET A 542 22.42 10.37 16.21
CA MET A 542 22.28 9.00 15.67
C MET A 542 23.58 8.19 15.76
N VAL A 543 24.75 8.84 15.86
CA VAL A 543 26.06 8.17 15.66
C VAL A 543 26.91 8.04 16.93
N LYS A 544 26.44 8.44 18.12
CA LYS A 544 27.09 8.02 19.38
C LYS A 544 26.73 6.59 19.82
N VAL A 545 26.51 5.68 18.88
CA VAL A 545 26.30 4.25 19.18
C VAL A 545 27.65 3.52 19.34
N GLU A 546 28.75 4.04 18.78
CA GLU A 546 30.07 3.40 18.89
C GLU A 546 30.68 3.42 20.30
N GLU A 547 30.30 4.35 21.18
CA GLU A 547 30.75 4.32 22.59
C GLU A 547 29.89 3.40 23.49
N TYR A 548 28.75 2.90 23.01
CA TYR A 548 27.78 2.21 23.87
C TYR A 548 27.88 0.67 23.86
N HIS A 549 28.62 0.08 22.92
CA HIS A 549 28.86 -1.38 22.87
C HIS A 549 30.17 -1.82 23.54
N LYS A 550 30.87 -0.92 24.24
CA LYS A 550 32.03 -1.25 25.08
C LYS A 550 31.67 -1.58 26.53
N THR A 551 30.40 -1.58 26.90
CA THR A 551 29.93 -1.80 28.30
C THR A 551 28.79 -2.82 28.43
N VAL A 552 28.81 -3.89 27.62
CA VAL A 552 28.11 -5.15 27.94
C VAL A 552 29.07 -6.31 27.77
#